data_AF-A0A7J4TKP8-F1
#
_entry.id   AF-A0A7J4TKP8-F1
#
_cell.length_a   1.000
_cell.length_b   1.000
_cell.length_c   1.000
_cell.angle_alpha   90.00
_cell.angle_beta   90.00
_cell.angle_gamma   90.00
#
_symmetry.space_group_name_H-M   'P 1'
#
loop_
_entity.id
_entity.type
_entity.pdbx_description
1 polymer ?
#
loop_
_entity_poly.entity_id
_entity_poly.type
_entity_poly.pdbx_seq_one_letter_code
_entity_poly.pdbx_strand_id
1 'polypeptide(L)'
;MSLNHNQMAYAAIVSTLIFGSIFVGLSGYFQTSEGIGGYESAAEDDLFGTGTALGIAIDTDGDGLSDVLENTQYGTDPDDPDTDKDGMSDGWEVDHGLNPLDNGESEDLLQDPGEADTEDANIANETDSWPDPSQGPNGDPDRDGLINKIEEELGTDPQRSDTDNDGLNDRWESLYTMTVQTPGGDVTLFDPLNGNWDCLLLDQAMEDTLSTRFNGEGDVADWDDLANSLGAHSCDMVLDTDDDGLANFEEESFGTNPTARDSDMDLIDDIVEVSNVSVGLFVGVGENCNIPLLESVTRTAPFQDQDRSWFMMDMDGDGLLNGPSDWDTDGDGMPDGFEFCYSNVLDQPNNNALETLNPANASDGYGDWDEDGMNNYEEYQVANIFGPTNFTSPWRMDTDLDGMPDGWESTNGLHPRDGANGDLDPDRDGWDADGDGAVRYDTLEFTAVVIGIDVVEDQFVNATTTVARAQITLAGGNKQVIPMVAPVSGYVYDIHVTLGQAVESRLFTWMEIVEPEEQFTNLMEYNARD
;
A
#
# COMPACT_ATOMS: atom_id res chain seq x y z
N MET A 1 -43.89 0.56 -57.90
CA MET A 1 -42.87 -0.46 -57.61
C MET A 1 -43.24 -1.07 -56.27
N SER A 2 -43.49 -2.38 -56.19
CA SER A 2 -43.81 -3.02 -54.90
C SER A 2 -42.51 -3.23 -54.12
N LEU A 3 -42.48 -2.74 -52.89
CA LEU A 3 -41.35 -2.92 -51.98
C LEU A 3 -41.31 -4.39 -51.51
N ASN A 4 -40.10 -4.95 -51.35
CA ASN A 4 -39.90 -6.27 -50.73
C ASN A 4 -40.29 -6.20 -49.23
N HIS A 5 -40.64 -7.33 -48.62
CA HIS A 5 -41.05 -7.46 -47.21
C HIS A 5 -40.05 -6.80 -46.24
N ASN A 6 -38.75 -6.97 -46.48
CA ASN A 6 -37.71 -6.33 -45.65
C ASN A 6 -37.61 -4.82 -45.86
N GLN A 7 -37.96 -4.32 -47.05
CA GLN A 7 -38.03 -2.88 -47.33
C GLN A 7 -39.30 -2.25 -46.75
N MET A 8 -40.38 -3.03 -46.65
CA MET A 8 -41.60 -2.62 -45.94
C MET A 8 -41.36 -2.51 -44.43
N ALA A 9 -40.61 -3.45 -43.84
CA ALA A 9 -40.23 -3.40 -42.42
C ALA A 9 -39.35 -2.18 -42.12
N TYR A 10 -38.36 -1.90 -42.96
CA TYR A 10 -37.50 -0.72 -42.80
C TYR A 10 -38.28 0.59 -42.93
N ALA A 11 -39.20 0.66 -43.91
CA ALA A 11 -40.08 1.82 -44.07
C ALA A 11 -41.03 2.00 -42.88
N ALA A 12 -41.52 0.91 -42.27
CA ALA A 12 -42.37 0.97 -41.09
C ALA A 12 -41.61 1.48 -39.85
N ILE A 13 -40.39 0.97 -39.60
CA ILE A 13 -39.55 1.38 -38.46
C ILE A 13 -39.11 2.84 -38.58
N VAL A 14 -38.67 3.26 -39.77
CA VAL A 14 -38.30 4.66 -40.02
C VAL A 14 -39.53 5.57 -39.91
N SER A 15 -40.69 5.12 -40.37
CA SER A 15 -41.93 5.87 -40.20
C SER A 15 -42.32 6.01 -38.73
N THR A 16 -42.18 4.97 -37.90
CA THR A 16 -42.49 5.06 -36.46
C THR A 16 -41.50 5.93 -35.71
N LEU A 17 -40.22 5.94 -36.07
CA LEU A 17 -39.22 6.83 -35.47
C LEU A 17 -39.47 8.29 -35.85
N ILE A 18 -39.84 8.56 -37.12
CA ILE A 18 -40.17 9.91 -37.59
C ILE A 18 -41.48 10.40 -36.95
N PHE A 19 -42.52 9.57 -36.89
CA PHE A 19 -43.77 9.97 -36.22
C PHE A 19 -43.62 10.06 -34.70
N GLY A 20 -42.80 9.22 -34.08
CA GLY A 20 -42.48 9.28 -32.65
C GLY A 20 -41.73 10.57 -32.27
N SER A 21 -40.69 10.93 -33.04
CA SER A 21 -39.95 12.18 -32.85
C SER A 21 -40.77 13.43 -33.19
N ILE A 22 -41.68 13.36 -34.17
CA ILE A 22 -42.64 14.45 -34.43
C ILE A 22 -43.67 14.56 -33.31
N PHE A 23 -44.09 13.46 -32.67
CA PHE A 23 -45.04 13.49 -31.56
C PHE A 23 -44.41 14.05 -30.30
N VAL A 24 -43.18 13.61 -29.94
CA VAL A 24 -42.41 14.14 -28.81
C VAL A 24 -41.95 15.58 -29.08
N GLY A 25 -41.57 15.90 -30.32
CA GLY A 25 -41.17 17.26 -30.72
C GLY A 25 -42.33 18.24 -30.77
N LEU A 26 -43.54 17.84 -31.18
CA LEU A 26 -44.72 18.70 -31.13
C LEU A 26 -45.31 18.79 -29.72
N SER A 27 -45.35 17.72 -28.92
CA SER A 27 -45.83 17.80 -27.54
C SER A 27 -44.86 18.55 -26.62
N GLY A 28 -43.55 18.38 -26.82
CA GLY A 28 -42.51 19.11 -26.08
C GLY A 28 -42.43 20.58 -26.48
N TYR A 29 -42.54 20.92 -27.77
CA TYR A 29 -42.54 22.32 -28.22
C TYR A 29 -43.80 23.09 -27.77
N PHE A 30 -44.96 22.42 -27.67
CA PHE A 30 -46.18 23.04 -27.12
C PHE A 30 -46.21 23.13 -25.59
N GLN A 31 -45.24 22.53 -24.88
CA GLN A 31 -45.10 22.66 -23.43
C GLN A 31 -43.99 23.64 -22.99
N THR A 32 -43.08 24.05 -23.87
CA THR A 32 -42.02 25.02 -23.52
C THR A 32 -41.99 26.31 -24.36
N SER A 33 -42.89 26.50 -25.34
CA SER A 33 -43.01 27.79 -26.02
C SER A 33 -43.85 28.77 -25.20
N GLU A 34 -43.20 29.60 -24.39
CA GLU A 34 -43.77 30.87 -23.95
C GLU A 34 -44.23 31.66 -25.19
N GLY A 35 -45.54 31.84 -25.39
CA GLY A 35 -46.00 33.00 -26.17
C GLY A 35 -47.17 32.86 -27.13
N ILE A 36 -47.86 31.72 -27.29
CA ILE A 36 -49.10 31.73 -28.12
C ILE A 36 -50.20 30.83 -27.54
N GLY A 37 -50.79 31.31 -26.45
CA GLY A 37 -52.03 30.81 -25.87
C GLY A 37 -52.22 31.51 -24.54
N GLY A 38 -53.29 32.28 -24.36
CA GLY A 38 -53.57 33.02 -23.13
C GLY A 38 -53.96 32.10 -21.97
N TYR A 39 -53.05 31.22 -21.58
CA TYR A 39 -53.11 30.44 -20.37
C TYR A 39 -52.07 31.02 -19.43
N GLU A 40 -52.52 31.60 -18.34
CA GLU A 40 -51.68 32.06 -17.24
C GLU A 40 -51.00 30.83 -16.59
N SER A 41 -49.79 31.03 -16.09
CA SER A 41 -49.06 30.03 -15.30
C SER A 41 -49.92 29.60 -14.12
N ALA A 42 -49.99 28.29 -13.85
CA ALA A 42 -50.67 27.77 -12.66
C ALA A 42 -49.96 28.15 -11.33
N ALA A 43 -48.92 28.98 -11.38
CA ALA A 43 -48.32 29.58 -10.19
C ALA A 43 -49.16 30.70 -9.56
N GLU A 44 -50.14 31.28 -10.27
CA GLU A 44 -50.96 32.38 -9.71
C GLU A 44 -52.41 32.35 -10.26
N ASP A 45 -53.22 31.36 -9.88
CA ASP A 45 -54.69 31.52 -9.96
C ASP A 45 -55.33 31.11 -8.61
N ASP A 46 -55.47 32.12 -7.74
CA ASP A 46 -56.24 32.09 -6.50
C ASP A 46 -57.73 31.96 -6.83
N LEU A 47 -58.18 30.72 -7.08
CA LEU A 47 -59.59 30.41 -7.28
C LEU A 47 -60.17 29.70 -6.04
N PHE A 48 -60.63 30.57 -5.13
CA PHE A 48 -61.52 30.35 -3.98
C PHE A 48 -60.87 30.19 -2.60
N GLY A 49 -60.49 31.32 -2.02
CA GLY A 49 -61.22 31.82 -0.84
C GLY A 49 -60.63 31.50 0.52
N THR A 50 -60.20 32.58 1.19
CA THR A 50 -59.85 32.70 2.61
C THR A 50 -58.59 31.99 3.06
N GLY A 51 -57.46 32.66 2.82
CA GLY A 51 -56.29 32.75 3.70
C GLY A 51 -56.00 31.51 4.54
N THR A 52 -55.38 30.51 3.93
CA THR A 52 -54.47 29.61 4.60
C THR A 52 -53.07 30.13 4.31
N ALA A 53 -52.31 30.40 5.38
CA ALA A 53 -50.88 30.64 5.27
C ALA A 53 -50.27 29.48 4.44
N LEU A 54 -49.18 29.76 3.71
CA LEU A 54 -48.22 28.73 3.37
C LEU A 54 -47.86 28.05 4.69
N GLY A 55 -48.55 26.96 4.99
CA GLY A 55 -48.21 26.11 6.11
C GLY A 55 -46.80 25.66 5.80
N ILE A 56 -45.92 25.88 6.75
CA ILE A 56 -44.72 25.05 6.90
C ILE A 56 -45.22 23.63 6.61
N ALA A 57 -44.69 23.02 5.54
CA ALA A 57 -45.02 21.63 5.26
C ALA A 57 -44.74 20.89 6.58
N ILE A 58 -45.79 20.28 7.13
CA ILE A 58 -45.64 19.58 8.40
C ILE A 58 -44.71 18.42 8.10
N ASP A 59 -43.71 18.28 8.94
CA ASP A 59 -42.67 17.27 8.93
C ASP A 59 -42.67 16.80 10.40
N THR A 60 -43.30 15.65 10.63
CA THR A 60 -43.76 15.23 11.95
C THR A 60 -42.65 14.55 12.75
N ASP A 61 -41.76 13.82 12.09
CA ASP A 61 -40.58 13.16 12.67
C ASP A 61 -39.29 13.98 12.53
N GLY A 62 -39.26 14.97 11.63
CA GLY A 62 -38.19 15.96 11.53
C GLY A 62 -37.01 15.50 10.68
N ASP A 63 -37.23 14.60 9.73
CA ASP A 63 -36.20 14.02 8.86
C ASP A 63 -35.90 14.88 7.61
N GLY A 64 -36.71 15.90 7.35
CA GLY A 64 -36.58 16.80 6.21
C GLY A 64 -37.53 16.49 5.04
N LEU A 65 -38.27 15.38 5.10
CA LEU A 65 -39.35 15.04 4.19
C LEU A 65 -40.68 15.51 4.78
N SER A 66 -41.55 16.11 3.98
CA SER A 66 -42.84 16.59 4.51
C SER A 66 -43.89 15.48 4.51
N ASP A 67 -44.75 15.42 5.53
CA ASP A 67 -45.87 14.47 5.69
C ASP A 67 -46.71 14.29 4.42
N VAL A 68 -46.83 15.35 3.62
CA VAL A 68 -47.61 15.33 2.37
C VAL A 68 -46.87 14.58 1.26
N LEU A 69 -45.55 14.76 1.13
CA LEU A 69 -44.73 14.07 0.13
C LEU A 69 -44.57 12.59 0.50
N GLU A 70 -44.36 12.30 1.78
CA GLU A 70 -44.31 10.94 2.33
C GLU A 70 -45.57 10.16 1.98
N ASN A 71 -46.75 10.70 2.33
CA ASN A 71 -48.03 10.02 2.06
C ASN A 71 -48.43 9.94 0.58
N THR A 72 -47.98 10.87 -0.27
CA THR A 72 -48.51 10.99 -1.65
C THR A 72 -47.57 10.52 -2.74
N GLN A 73 -46.26 10.61 -2.54
CA GLN A 73 -45.25 10.36 -3.56
C GLN A 73 -44.33 9.19 -3.20
N TYR A 74 -43.78 9.17 -1.99
CA TYR A 74 -42.72 8.22 -1.62
C TYR A 74 -43.25 6.99 -0.88
N GLY A 75 -44.34 7.12 -0.13
CA GLY A 75 -44.97 6.01 0.60
C GLY A 75 -44.32 5.68 1.94
N THR A 76 -43.52 6.59 2.49
CA THR A 76 -42.87 6.52 3.80
C THR A 76 -43.84 6.83 4.94
N ASP A 77 -43.48 6.48 6.19
CA ASP A 77 -44.30 6.70 7.39
C ASP A 77 -43.98 8.06 8.04
N PRO A 78 -44.89 9.06 8.02
CA PRO A 78 -44.61 10.40 8.55
C PRO A 78 -44.27 10.50 10.04
N ASP A 79 -44.44 9.41 10.79
CA ASP A 79 -44.11 9.36 12.21
C ASP A 79 -42.75 8.64 12.48
N ASP A 80 -42.07 8.13 11.45
CA ASP A 80 -40.84 7.32 11.52
C ASP A 80 -39.78 7.86 10.53
N PRO A 81 -38.70 8.52 11.02
CA PRO A 81 -37.74 9.23 10.16
C PRO A 81 -36.84 8.32 9.31
N ASP A 82 -37.04 7.01 9.37
CA ASP A 82 -36.30 5.92 8.74
C ASP A 82 -37.28 4.75 8.59
N THR A 83 -38.03 4.75 7.48
CA THR A 83 -39.17 3.86 7.28
C THR A 83 -38.73 2.40 7.12
N ASP A 84 -37.61 2.15 6.44
CA ASP A 84 -37.11 0.81 6.13
C ASP A 84 -36.07 0.25 7.13
N LYS A 85 -35.59 1.09 8.05
CA LYS A 85 -34.82 0.76 9.26
C LYS A 85 -33.40 0.34 8.96
N ASP A 86 -32.83 0.90 7.91
CA ASP A 86 -31.45 0.66 7.51
C ASP A 86 -30.45 1.61 8.18
N GLY A 87 -30.97 2.70 8.78
CA GLY A 87 -30.21 3.68 9.53
C GLY A 87 -29.87 4.96 8.77
N MET A 88 -30.32 5.12 7.53
CA MET A 88 -30.40 6.40 6.81
C MET A 88 -31.81 6.98 7.00
N SER A 89 -31.97 8.30 6.85
CA SER A 89 -33.30 8.93 6.98
C SER A 89 -34.00 9.09 5.64
N ASP A 90 -35.33 8.88 5.61
CA ASP A 90 -36.12 8.92 4.37
C ASP A 90 -35.92 10.25 3.62
N GLY A 91 -35.88 11.36 4.34
CA GLY A 91 -35.65 12.69 3.80
C GLY A 91 -34.29 12.87 3.15
N TRP A 92 -33.23 12.28 3.69
CA TRP A 92 -31.88 12.34 3.11
C TRP A 92 -31.80 11.49 1.84
N GLU A 93 -32.32 10.26 1.90
CA GLU A 93 -32.34 9.34 0.75
C GLU A 93 -33.09 9.95 -0.42
N VAL A 94 -34.25 10.55 -0.18
CA VAL A 94 -35.04 11.22 -1.22
C VAL A 94 -34.32 12.43 -1.82
N ASP A 95 -33.64 13.24 -1.00
CA ASP A 95 -32.91 14.42 -1.49
C ASP A 95 -31.77 14.03 -2.43
N HIS A 96 -31.11 12.89 -2.15
CA HIS A 96 -30.02 12.31 -2.95
C HIS A 96 -30.50 11.26 -3.97
N GLY A 97 -31.82 11.13 -4.15
CA GLY A 97 -32.43 10.27 -5.17
C GLY A 97 -32.35 8.77 -4.91
N LEU A 98 -31.96 8.35 -3.71
CA LEU A 98 -32.06 6.97 -3.22
C LEU A 98 -33.53 6.62 -2.93
N ASN A 99 -33.77 5.34 -2.61
CA ASN A 99 -35.11 4.83 -2.36
C ASN A 99 -35.36 4.59 -0.87
N PRO A 100 -36.17 5.42 -0.17
CA PRO A 100 -36.38 5.38 1.29
C PRO A 100 -37.23 4.19 1.79
N LEU A 101 -37.44 3.20 0.94
CA LEU A 101 -38.19 1.98 1.23
C LEU A 101 -37.36 0.73 0.95
N ASP A 102 -36.08 0.89 0.62
CA ASP A 102 -35.17 -0.16 0.19
C ASP A 102 -33.88 -0.16 0.99
N ASN A 103 -33.89 -0.96 2.06
CA ASN A 103 -32.76 -1.16 2.95
C ASN A 103 -31.56 -1.89 2.32
N GLY A 104 -31.60 -2.21 1.02
CA GLY A 104 -30.54 -2.89 0.27
C GLY A 104 -30.32 -4.36 0.64
N GLU A 105 -31.04 -4.89 1.62
CA GLU A 105 -30.93 -6.27 2.07
C GLU A 105 -32.01 -7.12 1.40
N SER A 106 -31.61 -8.19 0.72
CA SER A 106 -32.58 -9.17 0.27
C SER A 106 -33.20 -9.85 1.48
N GLU A 107 -34.52 -9.71 1.69
CA GLU A 107 -35.19 -10.44 2.77
C GLU A 107 -34.85 -11.94 2.67
N ASP A 108 -34.27 -12.46 3.74
CA ASP A 108 -33.94 -13.87 3.87
C ASP A 108 -35.27 -14.64 3.81
N LEU A 109 -35.52 -15.37 2.72
CA LEU A 109 -36.76 -16.13 2.50
C LEU A 109 -36.93 -17.20 3.60
N LEU A 110 -37.48 -16.81 4.75
CA LEU A 110 -37.89 -17.71 5.82
C LEU A 110 -39.19 -18.45 5.49
N GLN A 111 -39.67 -18.38 4.25
CA GLN A 111 -40.82 -19.14 3.81
C GLN A 111 -40.40 -20.54 3.38
N ASP A 112 -40.64 -21.51 4.27
CA ASP A 112 -40.65 -22.93 3.93
C ASP A 112 -41.54 -23.11 2.67
N PRO A 113 -41.05 -23.73 1.57
CA PRO A 113 -41.80 -23.89 0.32
C PRO A 113 -43.11 -24.70 0.44
N GLY A 114 -43.50 -25.11 1.66
CA GLY A 114 -44.75 -25.77 2.00
C GLY A 114 -45.89 -24.89 2.53
N GLU A 115 -45.66 -23.64 2.95
CA GLU A 115 -46.72 -22.77 3.51
C GLU A 115 -47.06 -21.62 2.56
N ALA A 116 -47.94 -21.90 1.61
CA ALA A 116 -48.68 -20.85 0.90
C ALA A 116 -49.72 -20.27 1.87
N ASP A 117 -49.33 -19.22 2.60
CA ASP A 117 -50.29 -18.38 3.30
C ASP A 117 -51.08 -17.57 2.25
N THR A 118 -52.37 -17.88 2.14
CA THR A 118 -53.29 -17.19 1.23
C THR A 118 -54.08 -16.09 1.93
N GLU A 119 -53.74 -15.71 3.16
CA GLU A 119 -54.47 -14.68 3.91
C GLU A 119 -53.85 -13.27 3.83
N ASP A 120 -52.61 -13.10 3.35
CA ASP A 120 -51.94 -11.78 3.25
C ASP A 120 -51.86 -11.18 1.84
N ALA A 121 -52.69 -11.64 0.91
CA ALA A 121 -52.90 -10.95 -0.38
C ALA A 121 -53.85 -9.74 -0.25
N ASN A 122 -53.74 -8.98 0.85
CA ASN A 122 -54.48 -7.72 1.04
C ASN A 122 -53.51 -6.55 1.19
N ILE A 123 -53.15 -5.98 0.04
CA ILE A 123 -52.70 -4.59 -0.12
C ILE A 123 -51.33 -4.33 0.53
N ALA A 124 -50.27 -4.92 -0.03
CA ALA A 124 -48.99 -4.22 -0.16
C ALA A 124 -48.90 -3.72 -1.60
N ASN A 125 -48.41 -2.50 -1.76
CA ASN A 125 -48.33 -1.75 -3.00
C ASN A 125 -47.52 -2.57 -4.03
N GLU A 126 -47.97 -2.66 -5.29
CA GLU A 126 -47.25 -3.36 -6.38
C GLU A 126 -46.02 -2.55 -6.86
N THR A 127 -45.28 -1.94 -5.94
CA THR A 127 -44.00 -1.25 -6.17
C THR A 127 -42.81 -2.01 -5.61
N ASP A 128 -42.95 -3.31 -5.31
CA ASP A 128 -41.86 -4.26 -5.04
C ASP A 128 -40.92 -4.34 -6.27
N SER A 129 -40.17 -3.27 -6.49
CA SER A 129 -38.83 -3.34 -7.04
C SER A 129 -38.07 -4.29 -6.13
N TRP A 130 -37.40 -5.27 -6.73
CA TRP A 130 -36.48 -6.10 -5.98
C TRP A 130 -35.52 -5.18 -5.20
N PRO A 131 -35.23 -5.47 -3.92
CA PRO A 131 -34.28 -4.67 -3.15
C PRO A 131 -32.98 -4.57 -3.94
N ASP A 132 -32.59 -3.35 -4.25
CA ASP A 132 -31.39 -3.03 -4.99
C ASP A 132 -30.29 -2.77 -3.96
N PRO A 133 -29.28 -3.66 -3.85
CA PRO A 133 -28.22 -3.50 -2.87
C PRO A 133 -27.42 -2.19 -3.01
N SER A 134 -27.53 -1.51 -4.16
CA SER A 134 -26.90 -0.19 -4.36
C SER A 134 -27.64 0.94 -3.64
N GLN A 135 -28.91 0.78 -3.26
CA GLN A 135 -29.72 1.85 -2.67
C GLN A 135 -29.62 1.90 -1.15
N GLY A 136 -29.40 0.76 -0.50
CA GLY A 136 -29.22 0.71 0.95
C GLY A 136 -27.88 1.30 1.44
N PRO A 137 -27.58 1.28 2.75
CA PRO A 137 -26.52 2.09 3.35
C PRO A 137 -25.11 1.63 2.98
N ASN A 138 -24.98 0.37 2.57
CA ASN A 138 -23.74 -0.24 2.11
C ASN A 138 -23.65 -0.29 0.58
N GLY A 139 -24.62 0.31 -0.11
CA GLY A 139 -24.63 0.45 -1.55
C GLY A 139 -23.66 1.54 -2.01
N ASP A 140 -23.32 1.46 -3.29
CA ASP A 140 -22.43 2.39 -4.01
C ASP A 140 -23.01 2.55 -5.44
N PRO A 141 -24.01 3.45 -5.61
CA PRO A 141 -24.74 3.62 -6.87
C PRO A 141 -23.88 4.13 -8.03
N ASP A 142 -22.95 5.04 -7.76
CA ASP A 142 -22.11 5.69 -8.76
C ASP A 142 -20.75 5.02 -8.97
N ARG A 143 -20.36 4.11 -8.07
CA ARG A 143 -19.19 3.23 -8.14
C ARG A 143 -17.86 3.96 -8.01
N ASP A 144 -17.83 5.02 -7.22
CA ASP A 144 -16.60 5.68 -6.82
C ASP A 144 -15.88 4.96 -5.65
N GLY A 145 -16.58 4.04 -5.00
CA GLY A 145 -16.10 3.23 -3.88
C GLY A 145 -16.36 3.83 -2.50
N LEU A 146 -17.05 4.96 -2.39
CA LEU A 146 -17.74 5.37 -1.18
C LEU A 146 -19.09 4.65 -1.10
N ILE A 147 -19.52 4.37 0.12
CA ILE A 147 -20.85 3.80 0.36
C ILE A 147 -21.80 4.92 0.79
N ASN A 148 -23.09 4.81 0.47
CA ASN A 148 -24.12 5.81 0.76
C ASN A 148 -24.04 6.36 2.20
N LYS A 149 -23.79 5.50 3.18
CA LYS A 149 -23.66 5.90 4.58
C LYS A 149 -22.46 6.81 4.86
N ILE A 150 -21.32 6.57 4.22
CA ILE A 150 -20.13 7.41 4.37
C ILE A 150 -20.34 8.73 3.63
N GLU A 151 -21.01 8.69 2.48
CA GLU A 151 -21.39 9.90 1.75
C GLU A 151 -22.36 10.78 2.54
N GLU A 152 -23.32 10.19 3.27
CA GLU A 152 -24.16 10.93 4.23
C GLU A 152 -23.30 11.65 5.29
N GLU A 153 -22.27 10.98 5.81
CA GLU A 153 -21.36 11.56 6.81
C GLU A 153 -20.48 12.69 6.24
N LEU A 154 -20.07 12.57 4.97
CA LEU A 154 -19.25 13.55 4.26
C LEU A 154 -20.07 14.68 3.64
N GLY A 155 -21.36 14.46 3.37
CA GLY A 155 -22.26 15.36 2.67
C GLY A 155 -22.09 15.35 1.15
N THR A 156 -21.50 14.29 0.59
CA THR A 156 -21.34 14.07 -0.85
C THR A 156 -22.62 13.47 -1.45
N ASP A 157 -22.71 13.39 -2.78
CA ASP A 157 -23.90 12.94 -3.52
C ASP A 157 -23.75 11.49 -4.01
N PRO A 158 -24.47 10.52 -3.41
CA PRO A 158 -24.43 9.08 -3.76
C PRO A 158 -24.69 8.67 -5.20
N GLN A 159 -25.14 9.60 -6.04
CA GLN A 159 -25.36 9.33 -7.45
C GLN A 159 -24.28 9.92 -8.36
N ARG A 160 -23.30 10.59 -7.77
CA ARG A 160 -22.30 11.37 -8.48
C ARG A 160 -20.95 11.17 -7.82
N SER A 161 -20.11 10.40 -8.51
CA SER A 161 -18.74 10.09 -8.10
C SER A 161 -17.87 11.31 -7.83
N ASP A 162 -18.25 12.48 -8.34
CA ASP A 162 -17.56 13.77 -8.22
C ASP A 162 -18.65 14.80 -7.89
N THR A 163 -18.79 15.14 -6.60
CA THR A 163 -19.87 15.97 -6.08
C THR A 163 -19.73 17.43 -6.49
N ASP A 164 -18.52 17.97 -6.51
CA ASP A 164 -18.25 19.38 -6.81
C ASP A 164 -17.85 19.68 -8.27
N ASN A 165 -17.81 18.63 -9.09
CA ASN A 165 -17.54 18.56 -10.53
C ASN A 165 -16.12 18.91 -10.95
N ASP A 166 -15.16 18.82 -10.05
CA ASP A 166 -13.81 19.31 -10.29
C ASP A 166 -12.92 18.37 -11.09
N GLY A 167 -13.39 17.13 -11.29
CA GLY A 167 -12.73 16.08 -12.05
C GLY A 167 -12.09 15.00 -11.19
N LEU A 168 -12.09 15.12 -9.86
CA LEU A 168 -11.65 14.09 -8.92
C LEU A 168 -12.86 13.41 -8.28
N ASN A 169 -12.71 12.14 -7.90
CA ASN A 169 -13.77 11.45 -7.19
C ASN A 169 -13.80 11.73 -5.68
N ASP A 170 -15.00 11.68 -5.10
CA ASP A 170 -15.25 12.04 -3.70
C ASP A 170 -14.47 11.14 -2.73
N ARG A 171 -14.35 9.85 -3.05
CA ARG A 171 -13.56 8.88 -2.26
C ARG A 171 -12.09 9.30 -2.14
N TRP A 172 -11.46 9.58 -3.27
CA TRP A 172 -10.04 9.85 -3.39
C TRP A 172 -9.72 11.16 -2.69
N GLU A 173 -10.56 12.18 -2.88
CA GLU A 173 -10.40 13.46 -2.19
C GLU A 173 -10.50 13.32 -0.68
N SER A 174 -11.49 12.56 -0.20
CA SER A 174 -11.71 12.31 1.23
C SER A 174 -10.54 11.57 1.90
N LEU A 175 -9.76 10.79 1.15
CA LEU A 175 -8.58 10.09 1.66
C LEU A 175 -7.37 11.01 1.79
N TYR A 176 -7.23 11.98 0.88
CA TYR A 176 -6.02 12.79 0.73
C TYR A 176 -6.19 14.27 1.14
N THR A 177 -7.35 14.65 1.67
CA THR A 177 -7.64 16.01 2.14
C THR A 177 -6.49 16.62 2.94
N MET A 178 -5.99 17.77 2.49
CA MET A 178 -4.85 18.46 3.12
C MET A 178 -5.02 19.97 3.14
N THR A 179 -4.33 20.65 4.05
CA THR A 179 -4.39 22.12 4.15
C THR A 179 -3.04 22.75 3.83
N VAL A 180 -3.02 23.60 2.81
CA VAL A 180 -1.85 24.35 2.36
C VAL A 180 -1.93 25.80 2.84
N GLN A 181 -0.84 26.27 3.46
CA GLN A 181 -0.74 27.62 3.98
C GLN A 181 -0.25 28.57 2.88
N THR A 182 -1.10 29.46 2.40
CA THR A 182 -0.72 30.46 1.39
C THR A 182 -0.61 31.87 1.99
N PRO A 183 0.11 32.81 1.34
CA PRO A 183 0.13 34.20 1.77
C PRO A 183 -1.25 34.89 1.82
N GLY A 184 -2.25 34.34 1.12
CA GLY A 184 -3.61 34.85 1.08
C GLY A 184 -4.58 34.17 2.06
N GLY A 185 -4.15 33.12 2.75
CA GLY A 185 -4.97 32.31 3.66
C GLY A 185 -4.70 30.82 3.53
N ASP A 186 -5.34 30.04 4.39
CA ASP A 186 -5.27 28.59 4.37
C ASP A 186 -6.22 28.09 3.28
N VAL A 187 -5.73 27.24 2.39
CA VAL A 187 -6.51 26.55 1.35
C VAL A 187 -6.56 25.08 1.72
N THR A 188 -7.76 24.53 1.80
CA THR A 188 -7.95 23.07 1.94
C THR A 188 -8.04 22.51 0.53
N LEU A 189 -7.11 21.62 0.18
CA LEU A 189 -7.13 20.86 -1.07
C LEU A 189 -7.85 19.52 -0.85
N PHE A 190 -8.43 19.00 -1.92
CA PHE A 190 -9.14 17.72 -1.95
C PHE A 190 -10.28 17.67 -0.93
N ASP A 191 -11.12 18.69 -0.95
CA ASP A 191 -12.37 18.74 -0.20
C ASP A 191 -13.48 18.38 -1.20
N PRO A 192 -14.15 17.22 -1.07
CA PRO A 192 -15.08 16.70 -2.09
C PRO A 192 -16.33 17.58 -2.31
N LEU A 193 -16.49 18.62 -1.48
CA LEU A 193 -17.58 19.60 -1.62
C LEU A 193 -17.10 20.94 -2.22
N ASN A 194 -15.81 21.07 -2.52
CA ASN A 194 -15.21 22.30 -3.03
C ASN A 194 -13.89 22.08 -3.80
N GLY A 195 -14.03 21.91 -5.11
CA GLY A 195 -12.94 21.76 -6.07
C GLY A 195 -12.18 23.02 -6.43
N ASN A 196 -12.14 24.00 -5.51
CA ASN A 196 -11.24 25.16 -5.53
C ASN A 196 -10.97 25.82 -6.92
N TRP A 197 -12.04 26.02 -7.71
CA TRP A 197 -12.02 26.52 -9.10
C TRP A 197 -11.36 27.89 -9.37
N ASP A 198 -11.00 28.65 -8.34
CA ASP A 198 -10.34 29.97 -8.45
C ASP A 198 -9.33 30.13 -7.30
N CYS A 199 -8.46 29.12 -7.15
CA CYS A 199 -7.49 29.06 -6.06
C CYS A 199 -6.29 29.99 -6.26
N LEU A 200 -5.81 30.54 -5.16
CA LEU A 200 -4.63 31.41 -5.11
C LEU A 200 -3.30 30.71 -5.48
N LEU A 201 -3.30 29.37 -5.56
CA LEU A 201 -2.14 28.57 -5.94
C LEU A 201 -1.89 28.58 -7.45
N LEU A 202 -2.95 28.76 -8.25
CA LEU A 202 -2.86 28.89 -9.70
C LEU A 202 -2.58 30.36 -10.05
N ASP A 203 -1.32 30.76 -9.97
CA ASP A 203 -0.90 32.04 -10.54
C ASP A 203 -0.72 31.93 -12.07
N GLN A 204 -0.67 33.09 -12.74
CA GLN A 204 -0.54 33.11 -14.21
C GLN A 204 0.71 32.37 -14.72
N ALA A 205 1.79 32.31 -13.93
CA ALA A 205 3.00 31.62 -14.34
C ALA A 205 2.84 30.10 -14.24
N MET A 206 2.09 29.63 -13.24
CA MET A 206 1.69 28.22 -13.11
C MET A 206 0.75 27.83 -14.25
N GLU A 207 -0.31 28.61 -14.51
CA GLU A 207 -1.23 28.37 -15.65
C GLU A 207 -0.49 28.32 -17.00
N ASP A 208 0.45 29.23 -17.24
CA ASP A 208 1.27 29.24 -18.47
C ASP A 208 2.13 27.96 -18.59
N THR A 209 2.59 27.43 -17.45
CA THR A 209 3.39 26.20 -17.38
C THR A 209 2.52 24.97 -17.63
N LEU A 210 1.38 24.86 -16.94
CA LEU A 210 0.45 23.75 -17.06
C LEU A 210 -0.20 23.71 -18.45
N SER A 211 -0.58 24.85 -19.03
CA SER A 211 -1.09 24.90 -20.41
C SER A 211 -0.06 24.51 -21.47
N THR A 212 1.25 24.61 -21.16
CA THR A 212 2.31 24.11 -22.04
C THR A 212 2.48 22.59 -21.89
N ARG A 213 2.28 22.05 -20.67
CA ARG A 213 2.28 20.60 -20.39
C ARG A 213 1.07 19.92 -21.03
N PHE A 214 -0.14 20.41 -20.71
CA PHE A 214 -1.43 19.92 -21.18
C PHE A 214 -1.82 20.57 -22.51
N ASN A 215 -1.11 20.19 -23.58
CA ASN A 215 -1.25 20.80 -24.90
C ASN A 215 -2.17 20.03 -25.86
N GLY A 216 -2.80 18.94 -25.40
CA GLY A 216 -3.63 18.06 -26.24
C GLY A 216 -2.87 17.30 -27.33
N GLU A 217 -1.52 17.28 -27.31
CA GLU A 217 -0.72 16.52 -28.28
C GLU A 217 -0.46 15.10 -27.78
N GLY A 218 -0.82 14.11 -28.60
CA GLY A 218 -0.63 12.70 -28.25
C GLY A 218 -1.71 12.22 -27.29
N ASP A 219 -1.30 11.56 -26.21
CA ASP A 219 -2.18 11.02 -25.16
C ASP A 219 -2.23 11.94 -23.92
N VAL A 220 -1.81 13.20 -24.06
CA VAL A 220 -1.84 14.22 -23.01
C VAL A 220 -3.14 15.01 -23.10
N ALA A 221 -3.74 15.34 -21.95
CA ALA A 221 -4.94 16.17 -21.87
C ALA A 221 -4.72 17.57 -22.49
N ASP A 222 -5.79 18.19 -22.97
CA ASP A 222 -5.81 19.60 -23.40
C ASP A 222 -6.22 20.47 -22.21
N TRP A 223 -5.46 21.54 -21.95
CA TRP A 223 -5.75 22.51 -20.90
C TRP A 223 -7.16 23.09 -20.99
N ASP A 224 -7.69 23.31 -22.21
CA ASP A 224 -9.04 23.83 -22.39
C ASP A 224 -10.12 22.80 -22.00
N ASP A 225 -9.82 21.49 -22.08
CA ASP A 225 -10.73 20.41 -21.71
C ASP A 225 -10.77 20.19 -20.18
N LEU A 226 -9.73 20.61 -19.46
CA LEU A 226 -9.64 20.57 -17.98
C LEU A 226 -10.35 21.76 -17.30
N ALA A 227 -10.96 22.66 -18.07
CA ALA A 227 -11.68 23.80 -17.55
C ALA A 227 -13.17 23.51 -17.39
N ASN A 228 -13.81 24.09 -16.38
CA ASN A 228 -15.27 24.09 -16.32
C ASN A 228 -15.88 24.97 -17.42
N SER A 229 -17.22 24.99 -17.47
CA SER A 229 -17.99 25.81 -18.42
C SER A 229 -17.71 27.33 -18.37
N LEU A 230 -17.07 27.83 -17.31
CA LEU A 230 -16.66 29.23 -17.15
C LEU A 230 -15.21 29.49 -17.57
N GLY A 231 -14.46 28.44 -17.95
CA GLY A 231 -13.06 28.51 -18.32
C GLY A 231 -12.12 28.61 -17.12
N ALA A 232 -12.55 28.14 -15.95
CA ALA A 232 -11.73 28.10 -14.74
C ALA A 232 -11.31 26.65 -14.43
N HIS A 233 -10.17 26.50 -13.77
CA HIS A 233 -9.52 25.21 -13.49
C HIS A 233 -9.50 24.95 -11.99
N SER A 234 -9.83 23.72 -11.58
CA SER A 234 -9.66 23.28 -10.20
C SER A 234 -8.19 23.16 -9.87
N CYS A 235 -7.74 23.74 -8.75
CA CYS A 235 -6.38 23.49 -8.28
C CYS A 235 -6.21 22.12 -7.64
N ASP A 236 -7.30 21.49 -7.19
CA ASP A 236 -7.24 20.15 -6.65
C ASP A 236 -6.96 19.18 -7.79
N MET A 237 -7.56 19.37 -8.97
CA MET A 237 -7.33 18.50 -10.11
C MET A 237 -5.96 18.69 -10.80
N VAL A 238 -5.57 19.94 -11.11
CA VAL A 238 -4.48 20.21 -12.09
C VAL A 238 -3.08 20.37 -11.49
N LEU A 239 -2.96 20.49 -10.17
CA LEU A 239 -1.67 20.64 -9.52
C LEU A 239 -0.96 19.29 -9.41
N ASP A 240 0.35 19.37 -9.21
CA ASP A 240 1.26 18.26 -8.93
C ASP A 240 1.75 18.53 -7.51
N THR A 241 1.14 17.83 -6.54
CA THR A 241 1.14 18.25 -5.13
C THR A 241 2.42 17.82 -4.41
N ASP A 242 3.05 16.75 -4.85
CA ASP A 242 4.27 16.17 -4.30
C ASP A 242 5.52 16.39 -5.18
N ASP A 243 5.35 17.12 -6.30
CA ASP A 243 6.38 17.49 -7.26
C ASP A 243 7.08 16.25 -7.89
N ASP A 244 6.36 15.15 -8.09
CA ASP A 244 6.89 13.94 -8.73
C ASP A 244 6.84 14.01 -10.27
N GLY A 245 5.93 14.82 -10.81
CA GLY A 245 5.71 14.96 -12.25
C GLY A 245 4.37 14.44 -12.74
N LEU A 246 3.48 13.91 -11.89
CA LEU A 246 2.08 13.58 -12.16
C LEU A 246 1.17 14.67 -11.60
N ALA A 247 0.12 15.01 -12.33
CA ALA A 247 -0.91 15.88 -11.77
C ALA A 247 -1.91 15.03 -10.97
N ASN A 248 -2.57 15.63 -9.98
CA ASN A 248 -3.47 14.94 -9.07
C ASN A 248 -4.58 14.12 -9.79
N PHE A 249 -5.10 14.58 -10.93
CA PHE A 249 -6.06 13.79 -11.74
C PHE A 249 -5.43 12.61 -12.47
N GLU A 250 -4.15 12.70 -12.82
CA GLU A 250 -3.42 11.58 -13.39
C GLU A 250 -3.16 10.54 -12.29
N GLU A 251 -2.81 11.00 -11.09
CA GLU A 251 -2.63 10.17 -9.90
C GLU A 251 -3.90 9.42 -9.51
N GLU A 252 -5.04 10.12 -9.43
CA GLU A 252 -6.35 9.50 -9.19
C GLU A 252 -6.67 8.41 -10.21
N SER A 253 -6.35 8.64 -11.49
CA SER A 253 -6.54 7.64 -12.55
C SER A 253 -5.66 6.40 -12.43
N PHE A 254 -4.52 6.51 -11.73
CA PHE A 254 -3.60 5.41 -11.44
C PHE A 254 -3.78 4.84 -10.03
N GLY A 255 -4.65 5.42 -9.20
CA GLY A 255 -4.85 5.01 -7.81
C GLY A 255 -3.71 5.42 -6.87
N THR A 256 -2.87 6.37 -7.28
CA THR A 256 -1.69 6.81 -6.51
C THR A 256 -2.05 7.89 -5.49
N ASN A 257 -1.09 8.21 -4.63
CA ASN A 257 -1.21 9.12 -3.51
C ASN A 257 -0.58 10.49 -3.85
N PRO A 258 -1.38 11.57 -3.90
CA PRO A 258 -0.94 12.91 -4.31
C PRO A 258 0.00 13.61 -3.33
N THR A 259 0.36 12.93 -2.25
CA THR A 259 1.25 13.47 -1.23
C THR A 259 2.58 12.74 -1.15
N ALA A 260 2.79 11.72 -1.98
CA ALA A 260 3.96 10.85 -1.93
C ALA A 260 4.42 10.44 -3.33
N ARG A 261 5.68 10.78 -3.65
CA ARG A 261 6.30 10.51 -4.97
C ARG A 261 6.41 9.03 -5.35
N ASP A 262 6.25 8.16 -4.35
CA ASP A 262 6.34 6.71 -4.38
C ASP A 262 5.21 6.25 -3.47
N SER A 263 4.09 5.91 -4.09
CA SER A 263 2.79 5.74 -3.44
C SER A 263 2.67 4.42 -2.68
N ASP A 264 3.19 3.35 -3.27
CA ASP A 264 3.16 1.99 -2.74
C ASP A 264 4.46 1.60 -2.00
N MET A 265 5.47 2.46 -2.03
CA MET A 265 6.75 2.35 -1.32
C MET A 265 7.61 1.17 -1.80
N ASP A 266 7.55 0.88 -3.10
CA ASP A 266 8.23 -0.26 -3.73
C ASP A 266 9.68 0.02 -4.16
N LEU A 267 10.15 1.28 -4.01
CA LEU A 267 11.45 1.86 -4.41
C LEU A 267 11.47 2.57 -5.79
N ILE A 268 10.35 2.69 -6.46
CA ILE A 268 10.17 3.43 -7.71
C ILE A 268 9.28 4.66 -7.44
N ASP A 269 9.56 5.78 -8.12
CA ASP A 269 8.64 6.92 -8.08
C ASP A 269 7.47 6.65 -9.06
N ASP A 270 6.23 7.06 -8.76
CA ASP A 270 5.03 6.78 -9.57
C ASP A 270 5.21 7.21 -11.04
N ILE A 271 5.77 8.40 -11.26
CA ILE A 271 6.08 8.92 -12.60
C ILE A 271 7.00 8.01 -13.43
N VAL A 272 7.88 7.24 -12.77
CA VAL A 272 8.83 6.34 -13.44
C VAL A 272 8.09 5.12 -13.98
N GLU A 273 7.12 4.60 -13.25
CA GLU A 273 6.38 3.41 -13.62
C GLU A 273 5.44 3.63 -14.79
N VAL A 274 4.73 4.77 -14.78
CA VAL A 274 3.80 5.14 -15.85
C VAL A 274 4.50 5.73 -17.08
N SER A 275 5.83 5.89 -17.03
CA SER A 275 6.58 6.50 -18.11
C SER A 275 6.64 5.60 -19.36
N ASN A 276 6.29 6.16 -20.52
CA ASN A 276 6.43 5.48 -21.81
C ASN A 276 7.79 5.73 -22.51
N VAL A 277 8.73 6.37 -21.81
CA VAL A 277 10.08 6.67 -22.30
C VAL A 277 11.14 6.21 -21.31
N SER A 278 12.40 6.30 -21.71
CA SER A 278 13.51 6.06 -20.79
C SER A 278 13.60 7.19 -19.74
N VAL A 279 13.68 6.78 -18.48
CA VAL A 279 13.76 7.66 -17.30
C VAL A 279 15.20 7.82 -16.82
N GLY A 280 15.48 8.91 -16.12
CA GLY A 280 16.77 9.13 -15.45
C GLY A 280 16.67 8.86 -13.96
N LEU A 281 17.28 7.78 -13.49
CA LEU A 281 17.24 7.37 -12.08
C LEU A 281 18.42 7.96 -11.31
N PHE A 282 18.16 8.51 -10.12
CA PHE A 282 19.20 8.96 -9.17
C PHE A 282 19.52 7.91 -8.10
N VAL A 283 19.02 6.70 -8.28
CA VAL A 283 19.29 5.51 -7.47
C VAL A 283 20.06 4.49 -8.32
N GLY A 284 20.93 3.73 -7.67
CA GLY A 284 21.70 2.67 -8.30
C GLY A 284 20.84 1.48 -8.67
N VAL A 285 21.27 0.76 -9.69
CA VAL A 285 20.61 -0.45 -10.23
C VAL A 285 21.60 -1.61 -10.25
N GLY A 286 21.08 -2.84 -10.37
CA GLY A 286 21.84 -4.08 -10.32
C GLY A 286 22.57 -4.24 -8.98
N GLU A 287 23.86 -4.55 -9.03
CA GLU A 287 24.71 -4.74 -7.83
C GLU A 287 24.80 -3.52 -6.90
N ASN A 288 24.43 -2.33 -7.37
CA ASN A 288 24.38 -1.11 -6.54
C ASN A 288 22.92 -0.69 -6.26
N CYS A 289 21.99 -1.64 -6.29
CA CYS A 289 20.58 -1.37 -6.06
C CYS A 289 20.37 -0.54 -4.80
N ASN A 290 19.46 0.44 -4.87
CA ASN A 290 19.07 1.28 -3.74
C ASN A 290 20.22 2.15 -3.15
N ILE A 291 21.33 2.33 -3.89
CA ILE A 291 22.41 3.25 -3.50
C ILE A 291 22.20 4.60 -4.20
N PRO A 292 22.08 5.72 -3.47
CA PRO A 292 21.94 7.05 -4.08
C PRO A 292 23.12 7.42 -4.98
N LEU A 293 22.83 7.96 -6.16
CA LEU A 293 23.79 8.37 -7.18
C LEU A 293 23.89 9.91 -7.30
N LEU A 294 25.07 10.39 -7.65
CA LEU A 294 25.32 11.82 -7.94
C LEU A 294 24.95 12.22 -9.37
N GLU A 295 25.00 11.26 -10.29
CA GLU A 295 24.64 11.42 -11.70
C GLU A 295 23.57 10.39 -12.03
N SER A 296 22.55 10.79 -12.80
CA SER A 296 21.46 9.88 -13.12
C SER A 296 21.89 8.81 -14.12
N VAL A 297 21.32 7.62 -13.97
CA VAL A 297 21.45 6.50 -14.90
C VAL A 297 20.17 6.42 -15.71
N THR A 298 20.30 6.42 -17.05
CA THR A 298 19.15 6.26 -17.93
C THR A 298 18.76 4.79 -18.03
N ARG A 299 17.51 4.46 -17.73
CA ARG A 299 16.89 3.13 -17.88
C ARG A 299 15.59 3.23 -18.67
N THR A 300 15.22 2.14 -19.33
CA THR A 300 13.84 1.97 -19.81
C THR A 300 12.94 1.82 -18.60
N ALA A 301 11.79 2.49 -18.58
CA ALA A 301 10.79 2.36 -17.51
C ALA A 301 10.28 0.91 -17.40
N PRO A 302 9.89 0.44 -16.19
CA PRO A 302 9.51 -0.95 -15.94
C PRO A 302 8.35 -1.40 -16.84
N PHE A 303 7.31 -0.56 -16.97
CA PHE A 303 6.10 -0.88 -17.72
C PHE A 303 5.98 -0.17 -19.07
N GLN A 304 7.10 0.26 -19.65
CA GLN A 304 7.13 1.07 -20.89
C GLN A 304 6.40 0.42 -22.08
N ASP A 305 6.34 -0.92 -22.12
CA ASP A 305 5.70 -1.69 -23.20
C ASP A 305 4.19 -1.94 -22.96
N GLN A 306 3.65 -1.50 -21.81
CA GLN A 306 2.24 -1.64 -21.45
C GLN A 306 1.42 -0.43 -21.94
N ASP A 307 0.17 -0.69 -22.30
CA ASP A 307 -0.79 0.34 -22.68
C ASP A 307 -1.48 0.91 -21.42
N ARG A 308 -2.00 2.16 -21.48
CA ARG A 308 -2.65 2.80 -20.31
C ARG A 308 -3.79 1.99 -19.68
N SER A 309 -4.51 1.18 -20.46
CA SER A 309 -5.57 0.32 -19.92
C SER A 309 -5.05 -0.84 -19.07
N TRP A 310 -3.77 -1.18 -19.17
CA TRP A 310 -3.15 -2.24 -18.38
C TRP A 310 -2.98 -1.83 -16.92
N PHE A 311 -2.69 -0.54 -16.66
CA PHE A 311 -2.70 0.06 -15.32
C PHE A 311 -4.11 0.17 -14.71
N MET A 312 -5.17 -0.16 -15.44
CA MET A 312 -6.55 -0.23 -14.90
C MET A 312 -6.98 -1.68 -14.63
N MET A 313 -6.05 -2.62 -14.76
CA MET A 313 -6.26 -4.01 -14.43
C MET A 313 -5.61 -4.33 -13.09
N ASP A 314 -6.01 -5.46 -12.55
CA ASP A 314 -5.52 -6.05 -11.32
C ASP A 314 -5.07 -7.47 -11.71
N MET A 315 -3.75 -7.66 -11.87
CA MET A 315 -3.18 -8.88 -12.45
C MET A 315 -3.19 -10.04 -11.45
N ASP A 316 -2.90 -9.78 -10.19
CA ASP A 316 -2.76 -10.78 -9.14
C ASP A 316 -4.07 -10.99 -8.32
N GLY A 317 -5.01 -10.06 -8.41
CA GLY A 317 -6.34 -10.12 -7.82
C GLY A 317 -6.38 -9.61 -6.37
N ASP A 318 -5.45 -8.77 -5.94
CA ASP A 318 -5.36 -8.25 -4.58
C ASP A 318 -6.24 -6.99 -4.35
N GLY A 319 -6.76 -6.41 -5.43
CA GLY A 319 -7.64 -5.24 -5.43
C GLY A 319 -6.93 -3.90 -5.65
N LEU A 320 -5.61 -3.90 -5.86
CA LEU A 320 -4.83 -2.76 -6.31
C LEU A 320 -4.71 -2.76 -7.84
N LEU A 321 -4.34 -1.62 -8.41
CA LEU A 321 -4.17 -1.46 -9.85
C LEU A 321 -2.69 -1.63 -10.20
N ASN A 322 -2.40 -2.39 -11.26
CA ASN A 322 -1.02 -2.67 -11.68
C ASN A 322 -0.16 -1.41 -11.82
N GLY A 323 1.12 -1.51 -11.51
CA GLY A 323 2.09 -0.42 -11.54
C GLY A 323 2.02 0.41 -10.25
N PRO A 324 1.96 1.75 -10.34
CA PRO A 324 2.37 2.64 -9.24
C PRO A 324 1.51 2.65 -7.97
N SER A 325 0.40 1.92 -7.96
CA SER A 325 -0.45 1.77 -6.77
C SER A 325 -0.32 0.40 -6.12
N ASP A 326 0.40 -0.51 -6.76
CA ASP A 326 0.54 -1.91 -6.43
C ASP A 326 2.01 -2.28 -6.36
N TRP A 327 2.49 -2.42 -5.13
CA TRP A 327 3.90 -2.69 -4.85
C TRP A 327 4.43 -3.99 -5.46
N ASP A 328 3.56 -4.95 -5.82
CA ASP A 328 3.89 -6.29 -6.34
C ASP A 328 2.90 -6.66 -7.46
N THR A 329 3.05 -5.98 -8.60
CA THR A 329 2.11 -6.04 -9.74
C THR A 329 1.74 -7.47 -10.17
N ASP A 330 2.65 -8.43 -10.07
CA ASP A 330 2.42 -9.81 -10.51
C ASP A 330 2.14 -10.80 -9.38
N GLY A 331 2.22 -10.36 -8.12
CA GLY A 331 1.86 -11.08 -6.92
C GLY A 331 2.79 -12.23 -6.56
N ASP A 332 4.07 -12.15 -6.92
CA ASP A 332 5.07 -13.19 -6.61
C ASP A 332 5.77 -13.01 -5.26
N GLY A 333 5.51 -11.87 -4.61
CA GLY A 333 5.98 -11.50 -3.28
C GLY A 333 7.21 -10.60 -3.29
N MET A 334 7.73 -10.23 -4.46
CA MET A 334 8.81 -9.26 -4.62
C MET A 334 8.26 -7.90 -5.04
N PRO A 335 8.80 -6.78 -4.52
CA PRO A 335 8.39 -5.48 -4.98
C PRO A 335 8.84 -5.18 -6.40
N ASP A 336 8.01 -4.48 -7.17
CA ASP A 336 8.31 -4.05 -8.53
C ASP A 336 9.63 -3.28 -8.60
N GLY A 337 9.94 -2.43 -7.62
CA GLY A 337 11.20 -1.72 -7.51
C GLY A 337 12.42 -2.57 -7.25
N PHE A 338 12.30 -3.66 -6.49
CA PHE A 338 13.38 -4.64 -6.35
C PHE A 338 13.64 -5.32 -7.70
N GLU A 339 12.59 -5.77 -8.37
CA GLU A 339 12.69 -6.44 -9.66
C GLU A 339 13.23 -5.52 -10.76
N PHE A 340 12.72 -4.30 -10.82
CA PHE A 340 13.17 -3.27 -11.75
C PHE A 340 14.66 -3.01 -11.60
N CYS A 341 15.17 -3.05 -10.36
CA CYS A 341 16.59 -2.92 -10.07
C CYS A 341 17.46 -3.96 -10.77
N TYR A 342 16.95 -5.20 -10.91
CA TYR A 342 17.62 -6.34 -11.54
C TYR A 342 17.01 -6.71 -12.91
N SER A 343 16.31 -5.77 -13.55
CA SER A 343 15.65 -6.01 -14.84
C SER A 343 16.57 -5.84 -16.06
N ASN A 344 17.69 -5.13 -15.89
CA ASN A 344 18.51 -4.72 -17.04
C ASN A 344 19.63 -5.71 -17.38
N VAL A 345 19.55 -6.28 -18.59
CA VAL A 345 20.56 -7.21 -19.11
C VAL A 345 21.99 -6.64 -19.15
N LEU A 346 22.19 -5.33 -19.31
CA LEU A 346 23.53 -4.75 -19.38
C LEU A 346 24.19 -4.60 -18.01
N ASP A 347 23.38 -4.60 -16.95
CA ASP A 347 23.87 -4.54 -15.57
C ASP A 347 24.16 -5.97 -15.05
N GLN A 348 23.49 -6.97 -15.62
CA GLN A 348 23.72 -8.38 -15.29
C GLN A 348 25.16 -8.81 -15.66
N PRO A 349 25.91 -9.50 -14.77
CA PRO A 349 27.34 -9.80 -14.96
C PRO A 349 27.71 -10.52 -16.26
N ASN A 350 26.82 -11.38 -16.77
CA ASN A 350 27.02 -12.21 -17.96
C ASN A 350 26.24 -11.70 -19.19
N ASN A 351 25.50 -10.60 -19.08
CA ASN A 351 24.54 -10.11 -20.07
C ASN A 351 23.51 -11.17 -20.50
N ASN A 352 23.01 -11.97 -19.56
CA ASN A 352 22.00 -12.99 -19.80
C ASN A 352 20.59 -12.46 -19.48
N ALA A 353 19.79 -12.22 -20.52
CA ALA A 353 18.41 -11.73 -20.37
C ALA A 353 17.42 -12.76 -19.80
N LEU A 354 17.85 -14.00 -19.53
CA LEU A 354 17.05 -15.01 -18.82
C LEU A 354 17.30 -15.00 -17.31
N GLU A 355 18.28 -14.21 -16.86
CA GLU A 355 18.69 -14.05 -15.47
C GLU A 355 18.46 -12.60 -15.05
N THR A 356 17.30 -12.04 -15.40
CA THR A 356 16.85 -10.69 -15.05
C THR A 356 15.44 -10.78 -14.52
N LEU A 357 15.12 -9.97 -13.51
CA LEU A 357 13.78 -9.88 -12.92
C LEU A 357 12.85 -9.01 -13.77
N ASN A 358 11.54 -9.14 -13.57
CA ASN A 358 10.57 -8.41 -14.34
C ASN A 358 9.27 -8.24 -13.53
N PRO A 359 8.94 -6.99 -13.12
CA PRO A 359 7.72 -6.61 -12.37
C PRO A 359 6.36 -7.12 -12.86
N ALA A 360 6.29 -7.76 -14.02
CA ALA A 360 5.04 -8.25 -14.62
C ALA A 360 5.13 -9.74 -14.99
N ASN A 361 6.05 -10.49 -14.37
CA ASN A 361 6.29 -11.90 -14.59
C ASN A 361 6.67 -12.67 -13.30
N ALA A 362 5.64 -13.12 -12.58
CA ALA A 362 5.75 -13.89 -11.34
C ALA A 362 6.56 -15.22 -11.36
N SER A 363 7.13 -15.59 -12.51
CA SER A 363 7.90 -16.83 -12.66
C SER A 363 9.40 -16.68 -12.44
N ASP A 364 9.93 -15.47 -12.47
CA ASP A 364 11.36 -15.21 -12.26
C ASP A 364 11.76 -15.06 -10.78
N GLY A 365 10.83 -14.87 -9.84
CA GLY A 365 11.10 -14.96 -8.40
C GLY A 365 11.58 -16.33 -7.89
N TYR A 366 11.31 -17.42 -8.62
CA TYR A 366 11.68 -18.79 -8.20
C TYR A 366 13.07 -19.25 -8.66
N GLY A 367 13.80 -18.43 -9.41
CA GLY A 367 15.16 -18.74 -9.87
C GLY A 367 16.18 -18.63 -8.75
N ASP A 368 17.22 -19.48 -8.78
CA ASP A 368 18.46 -19.35 -8.00
C ASP A 368 19.58 -19.30 -9.05
N TRP A 369 20.03 -18.11 -9.42
CA TRP A 369 20.90 -17.89 -10.58
C TRP A 369 22.38 -17.89 -10.24
N ASP A 370 22.74 -17.55 -9.01
CA ASP A 370 24.10 -17.52 -8.50
C ASP A 370 24.46 -18.77 -7.66
N GLU A 371 23.50 -19.68 -7.46
CA GLU A 371 23.66 -21.00 -6.84
C GLU A 371 24.15 -20.93 -5.38
N ASP A 372 23.74 -19.89 -4.66
CA ASP A 372 24.14 -19.64 -3.28
C ASP A 372 23.24 -20.36 -2.25
N GLY A 373 22.09 -20.87 -2.71
CA GLY A 373 21.09 -21.58 -1.94
C GLY A 373 19.85 -20.76 -1.58
N MET A 374 19.71 -19.54 -2.09
CA MET A 374 18.51 -18.71 -2.03
C MET A 374 17.92 -18.56 -3.45
N ASN A 375 16.60 -18.59 -3.56
CA ASN A 375 15.95 -18.08 -4.77
C ASN A 375 15.77 -16.56 -4.72
N ASN A 376 15.45 -15.93 -5.86
CA ASN A 376 15.31 -14.48 -5.99
C ASN A 376 14.28 -13.86 -5.02
N TYR A 377 13.20 -14.58 -4.68
CA TYR A 377 12.26 -14.13 -3.64
C TYR A 377 12.85 -14.25 -2.22
N GLU A 378 13.62 -15.30 -1.94
CA GLU A 378 14.33 -15.46 -0.67
C GLU A 378 15.43 -14.40 -0.48
N GLU A 379 16.08 -13.99 -1.58
CA GLU A 379 17.04 -12.89 -1.64
C GLU A 379 16.42 -11.56 -1.18
N TYR A 380 15.23 -11.24 -1.71
CA TYR A 380 14.47 -10.07 -1.26
C TYR A 380 14.07 -10.20 0.22
N GLN A 381 13.58 -11.38 0.65
CA GLN A 381 13.13 -11.60 2.03
C GLN A 381 14.21 -11.41 3.10
N VAL A 382 15.50 -11.42 2.75
CA VAL A 382 16.58 -11.03 3.67
C VAL A 382 16.32 -9.63 4.26
N ALA A 383 15.72 -8.72 3.49
CA ALA A 383 15.32 -7.39 3.94
C ALA A 383 14.30 -7.41 5.10
N ASN A 384 13.44 -8.43 5.19
CA ASN A 384 12.49 -8.55 6.31
C ASN A 384 13.16 -8.78 7.66
N ILE A 385 14.37 -9.35 7.66
CA ILE A 385 15.14 -9.65 8.86
C ILE A 385 16.09 -8.48 9.19
N PHE A 386 16.76 -7.94 8.17
CA PHE A 386 17.87 -7.00 8.35
C PHE A 386 17.54 -5.54 7.99
N GLY A 387 16.34 -5.27 7.46
CA GLY A 387 15.84 -3.93 7.12
C GLY A 387 15.53 -3.78 5.62
N PRO A 388 14.64 -2.85 5.24
CA PRO A 388 14.04 -2.77 3.89
C PRO A 388 15.06 -2.51 2.76
N THR A 389 16.26 -2.04 3.08
CA THR A 389 17.33 -1.77 2.11
C THR A 389 18.41 -2.85 2.07
N ASN A 390 18.24 -3.96 2.80
CA ASN A 390 19.27 -4.97 3.05
C ASN A 390 18.93 -6.35 2.44
N PHE A 391 18.25 -6.38 1.30
CA PHE A 391 18.05 -7.59 0.47
C PHE A 391 19.37 -8.02 -0.20
N THR A 392 19.54 -9.27 -0.60
CA THR A 392 20.77 -9.76 -1.27
C THR A 392 20.70 -9.60 -2.79
N SER A 393 21.78 -9.95 -3.51
CA SER A 393 21.89 -9.76 -4.96
C SER A 393 21.61 -11.06 -5.74
N PRO A 394 20.52 -11.16 -6.53
CA PRO A 394 20.16 -12.36 -7.30
C PRO A 394 21.21 -12.87 -8.29
N TRP A 395 22.26 -12.08 -8.52
CA TRP A 395 23.33 -12.36 -9.47
C TRP A 395 24.67 -12.68 -8.79
N ARG A 396 24.75 -12.54 -7.47
CA ARG A 396 26.02 -12.62 -6.75
C ARG A 396 25.85 -13.35 -5.43
N MET A 397 26.46 -14.53 -5.42
CA MET A 397 26.54 -15.47 -4.31
C MET A 397 26.95 -14.89 -2.94
N ASP A 398 27.65 -13.76 -2.91
CA ASP A 398 28.26 -13.17 -1.72
C ASP A 398 28.21 -11.65 -1.90
N THR A 399 27.14 -11.02 -1.39
CA THR A 399 26.81 -9.63 -1.65
C THR A 399 27.86 -8.68 -1.08
N ASP A 400 28.37 -8.92 0.13
CA ASP A 400 29.35 -8.07 0.80
C ASP A 400 30.82 -8.44 0.57
N LEU A 401 31.07 -9.56 -0.10
CA LEU A 401 32.37 -10.06 -0.53
C LEU A 401 33.30 -10.45 0.63
N ASP A 402 32.75 -10.94 1.74
CA ASP A 402 33.52 -11.41 2.88
C ASP A 402 33.98 -12.89 2.78
N GLY A 403 33.46 -13.60 1.78
CA GLY A 403 33.78 -14.99 1.47
C GLY A 403 32.76 -16.00 2.00
N MET A 404 31.70 -15.55 2.65
CA MET A 404 30.54 -16.36 3.02
C MET A 404 29.40 -16.10 2.01
N PRO A 405 28.68 -17.14 1.55
CA PRO A 405 27.53 -16.94 0.68
C PRO A 405 26.31 -16.41 1.42
N ASP A 406 25.53 -15.58 0.74
CA ASP A 406 24.36 -14.90 1.30
C ASP A 406 23.36 -15.91 1.91
N GLY A 407 23.06 -16.99 1.19
CA GLY A 407 22.20 -18.08 1.65
C GLY A 407 22.72 -18.83 2.88
N TRP A 408 24.04 -18.96 3.01
CA TRP A 408 24.62 -19.53 4.23
C TRP A 408 24.51 -18.56 5.41
N GLU A 409 24.83 -17.29 5.19
CA GLU A 409 24.75 -16.26 6.22
C GLU A 409 23.31 -16.11 6.74
N SER A 410 22.34 -15.95 5.84
CA SER A 410 20.93 -15.81 6.16
C SER A 410 20.40 -17.02 6.97
N THR A 411 20.76 -18.24 6.55
CA THR A 411 20.36 -19.47 7.27
C THR A 411 20.96 -19.57 8.68
N ASN A 412 22.13 -18.97 8.91
CA ASN A 412 22.81 -18.96 10.22
C ASN A 412 22.55 -17.68 11.03
N GLY A 413 21.69 -16.77 10.52
CA GLY A 413 21.35 -15.53 11.20
C GLY A 413 22.46 -14.48 11.20
N LEU A 414 23.39 -14.59 10.24
CA LEU A 414 24.39 -13.57 9.93
C LEU A 414 23.83 -12.62 8.89
N HIS A 415 24.36 -11.39 8.86
CA HIS A 415 23.81 -10.31 8.05
C HIS A 415 24.55 -10.27 6.69
N PRO A 416 23.92 -10.68 5.57
CA PRO A 416 24.62 -10.90 4.28
C PRO A 416 25.19 -9.66 3.57
N ARG A 417 24.93 -8.49 4.14
CA ARG A 417 25.50 -7.21 3.69
C ARG A 417 26.52 -6.59 4.67
N ASP A 418 26.84 -7.29 5.76
CA ASP A 418 27.79 -6.83 6.77
C ASP A 418 29.00 -7.76 6.86
N GLY A 419 29.96 -7.55 5.97
CA GLY A 419 31.15 -8.40 5.89
C GLY A 419 32.09 -8.30 7.09
N ALA A 420 31.80 -7.43 8.06
CA ALA A 420 32.50 -7.43 9.34
C ALA A 420 32.03 -8.59 10.24
N ASN A 421 30.88 -9.19 9.95
CA ASN A 421 30.32 -10.28 10.73
C ASN A 421 31.15 -11.56 10.57
N GLY A 422 31.80 -11.78 9.41
CA GLY A 422 32.68 -12.93 9.16
C GLY A 422 33.91 -13.02 10.07
N ASP A 423 34.35 -11.89 10.61
CA ASP A 423 35.48 -11.78 11.55
C ASP A 423 35.05 -12.01 13.02
N LEU A 424 33.75 -12.18 13.30
CA LEU A 424 33.24 -12.39 14.65
C LEU A 424 33.33 -13.87 15.05
N ASP A 425 33.50 -14.11 16.35
CA ASP A 425 33.41 -15.43 17.02
C ASP A 425 32.33 -15.31 18.13
N PRO A 426 31.04 -15.44 17.77
CA PRO A 426 29.94 -15.19 18.70
C PRO A 426 29.67 -16.35 19.67
N ASP A 427 29.90 -17.59 19.24
CA ASP A 427 29.57 -18.79 20.01
C ASP A 427 30.69 -19.21 20.98
N ARG A 428 31.91 -18.68 20.76
CA ARG A 428 33.05 -18.78 21.67
C ARG A 428 33.35 -20.22 22.02
N ASP A 429 33.47 -21.03 20.98
CA ASP A 429 33.69 -22.47 21.10
C ASP A 429 35.00 -22.84 21.84
N GLY A 430 35.88 -21.85 22.06
CA GLY A 430 37.12 -22.00 22.81
C GLY A 430 38.21 -22.70 22.00
N TRP A 431 38.09 -22.69 20.67
CA TRP A 431 39.06 -23.32 19.79
C TRP A 431 40.46 -22.74 20.00
N ASP A 432 41.39 -23.62 20.40
CA ASP A 432 42.79 -23.35 20.69
C ASP A 432 43.61 -24.17 19.68
N ALA A 433 44.06 -23.51 18.62
CA ALA A 433 44.59 -24.18 17.43
C ALA A 433 45.93 -24.89 17.70
N ASP A 434 46.77 -24.34 18.59
CA ASP A 434 48.05 -24.93 18.95
C ASP A 434 48.06 -25.67 20.31
N GLY A 435 47.00 -25.51 21.10
CA GLY A 435 46.73 -26.21 22.34
C GLY A 435 47.45 -25.64 23.56
N ASP A 436 47.86 -24.36 23.52
CA ASP A 436 48.64 -23.70 24.56
C ASP A 436 47.85 -22.75 25.47
N GLY A 437 46.60 -22.44 25.12
CA GLY A 437 45.66 -21.57 25.84
C GLY A 437 45.12 -22.12 27.16
N ALA A 438 45.20 -23.43 27.36
CA ALA A 438 44.64 -24.11 28.54
C ALA A 438 45.35 -23.76 29.87
N VAL A 439 44.66 -23.07 30.78
CA VAL A 439 45.16 -22.77 32.13
C VAL A 439 45.07 -24.03 33.01
N ARG A 440 46.19 -24.71 33.20
CA ARG A 440 46.29 -25.93 34.04
C ARG A 440 47.56 -25.94 34.88
N TYR A 441 47.64 -26.89 35.81
CA TYR A 441 48.86 -27.11 36.57
C TYR A 441 49.88 -27.91 35.75
N ASP A 442 51.10 -27.38 35.58
CA ASP A 442 52.23 -28.13 35.03
C ASP A 442 52.50 -29.41 35.82
N THR A 443 52.46 -29.27 37.15
CA THR A 443 52.60 -30.37 38.11
C THR A 443 51.60 -30.20 39.24
N LEU A 444 50.83 -31.25 39.53
CA LEU A 444 49.92 -31.30 40.66
C LEU A 444 50.24 -32.53 41.51
N GLU A 445 50.83 -32.32 42.68
CA GLU A 445 51.14 -33.39 43.62
C GLU A 445 50.05 -33.58 44.71
N PHE A 446 49.19 -32.59 44.90
CA PHE A 446 48.16 -32.55 45.96
C PHE A 446 46.86 -31.93 45.44
N THR A 447 45.74 -32.21 46.10
CA THR A 447 44.45 -31.56 45.80
C THR A 447 44.55 -30.04 45.97
N ALA A 448 44.21 -29.29 44.93
CA ALA A 448 44.13 -27.83 44.94
C ALA A 448 42.68 -27.40 45.17
N VAL A 449 42.45 -26.52 46.15
CA VAL A 449 41.13 -25.91 46.38
C VAL A 449 41.13 -24.50 45.78
N VAL A 450 40.21 -24.21 44.88
CA VAL A 450 40.05 -22.87 44.29
C VAL A 450 39.68 -21.88 45.39
N ILE A 451 40.44 -20.80 45.57
CA ILE A 451 40.18 -19.77 46.61
C ILE A 451 39.93 -18.38 46.03
N GLY A 452 40.26 -18.15 44.76
CA GLY A 452 40.03 -16.88 44.07
C GLY A 452 40.05 -17.07 42.56
N ILE A 453 39.17 -16.37 41.87
CA ILE A 453 39.14 -16.21 40.42
C ILE A 453 39.26 -14.71 40.22
N ASP A 454 40.34 -14.28 39.54
CA ASP A 454 40.75 -12.87 39.47
C ASP A 454 40.42 -12.23 38.10
N VAL A 455 39.75 -12.98 37.23
CA VAL A 455 39.30 -12.58 35.90
C VAL A 455 37.82 -12.92 35.69
N VAL A 456 37.23 -12.33 34.68
CA VAL A 456 35.89 -12.65 34.18
C VAL A 456 35.98 -13.11 32.73
N GLU A 457 34.96 -13.80 32.25
CA GLU A 457 34.77 -14.06 30.81
C GLU A 457 34.86 -12.73 30.02
N ASP A 458 35.38 -12.78 28.78
CA ASP A 458 35.69 -11.64 27.90
C ASP A 458 36.80 -10.70 28.35
N GLN A 459 37.42 -10.96 29.50
CA GLN A 459 38.55 -10.17 29.90
C GLN A 459 39.80 -10.54 29.10
N PHE A 460 40.34 -9.60 28.34
CA PHE A 460 41.67 -9.75 27.76
C PHE A 460 42.73 -9.77 28.88
N VAL A 461 43.58 -10.80 28.87
CA VAL A 461 44.68 -10.98 29.82
C VAL A 461 46.00 -11.14 29.09
N ASN A 462 47.06 -10.57 29.65
CA ASN A 462 48.41 -10.75 29.11
C ASN A 462 49.02 -12.05 29.66
N ALA A 463 49.85 -12.71 28.87
CA ALA A 463 50.62 -13.88 29.29
C ALA A 463 51.33 -13.61 30.62
N THR A 464 51.40 -14.64 31.47
CA THR A 464 51.96 -14.62 32.83
C THR A 464 51.19 -13.82 33.89
N THR A 465 50.09 -13.16 33.52
CA THR A 465 49.21 -12.48 34.49
C THR A 465 48.52 -13.52 35.37
N THR A 466 48.38 -13.26 36.68
CA THR A 466 47.65 -14.15 37.58
C THR A 466 46.14 -14.06 37.30
N VAL A 467 45.53 -15.18 36.93
CA VAL A 467 44.10 -15.29 36.55
C VAL A 467 43.26 -15.98 37.61
N ALA A 468 43.86 -16.86 38.42
CA ALA A 468 43.18 -17.51 39.54
C ALA A 468 44.16 -17.85 40.67
N ARG A 469 43.64 -18.19 41.84
CA ARG A 469 44.43 -18.59 43.01
C ARG A 469 43.84 -19.84 43.64
N ALA A 470 44.71 -20.79 43.94
CA ALA A 470 44.34 -22.01 44.64
C ALA A 470 45.14 -22.20 45.92
N GLN A 471 44.59 -22.97 46.84
CA GLN A 471 45.26 -23.40 48.05
C GLN A 471 45.50 -24.91 48.02
N ILE A 472 46.77 -25.32 48.07
CA ILE A 472 47.17 -26.72 48.22
C ILE A 472 47.52 -27.02 49.68
N THR A 473 47.36 -28.28 50.09
CA THR A 473 47.77 -28.76 51.42
C THR A 473 48.97 -29.70 51.29
N LEU A 474 50.12 -29.29 51.82
CA LEU A 474 51.37 -30.05 51.76
C LEU A 474 51.42 -31.17 52.80
N ALA A 475 52.28 -32.17 52.56
CA ALA A 475 52.59 -33.23 53.53
C ALA A 475 53.09 -32.62 54.86
N GLY A 476 52.24 -32.66 55.90
CA GLY A 476 52.47 -31.99 57.19
C GLY A 476 51.38 -31.00 57.61
N GLY A 477 50.35 -30.76 56.79
CA GLY A 477 49.18 -29.94 57.13
C GLY A 477 49.35 -28.44 56.90
N ASN A 478 50.49 -28.01 56.36
CA ASN A 478 50.71 -26.61 55.96
C ASN A 478 49.97 -26.30 54.66
N LYS A 479 49.31 -25.14 54.62
CA LYS A 479 48.57 -24.65 53.45
C LYS A 479 49.41 -23.63 52.70
N GLN A 480 49.45 -23.73 51.38
CA GLN A 480 50.16 -22.80 50.49
C GLN A 480 49.21 -22.30 49.41
N VAL A 481 49.23 -20.99 49.15
CA VAL A 481 48.51 -20.39 48.02
C VAL A 481 49.42 -20.38 46.79
N ILE A 482 48.91 -20.85 45.66
CA ILE A 482 49.60 -20.88 44.38
C ILE A 482 48.78 -20.05 43.39
N PRO A 483 49.41 -19.07 42.71
CA PRO A 483 48.77 -18.35 41.61
C PRO A 483 48.73 -19.23 40.35
N MET A 484 47.60 -19.21 39.66
CA MET A 484 47.44 -19.68 38.29
C MET A 484 47.71 -18.49 37.37
N VAL A 485 48.58 -18.67 36.39
CA VAL A 485 48.91 -17.63 35.42
C VAL A 485 48.39 -17.98 34.04
N ALA A 486 48.03 -16.97 33.25
CA ALA A 486 47.71 -17.15 31.84
C ALA A 486 48.94 -17.68 31.08
N PRO A 487 48.83 -18.79 30.33
CA PRO A 487 49.93 -19.30 29.52
C PRO A 487 50.27 -18.36 28.36
N VAL A 488 49.24 -17.83 27.69
CA VAL A 488 49.32 -16.89 26.56
C VAL A 488 48.58 -15.59 26.80
N SER A 489 48.68 -14.66 25.86
CA SER A 489 47.93 -13.39 25.91
C SER A 489 46.68 -13.53 25.06
N GLY A 490 45.50 -13.42 25.67
CA GLY A 490 44.26 -13.71 24.98
C GLY A 490 43.02 -13.34 25.77
N TYR A 491 41.86 -13.66 25.21
CA TYR A 491 40.56 -13.49 25.87
C TYR A 491 40.21 -14.72 26.69
N VAL A 492 39.62 -14.52 27.86
CA VAL A 492 39.10 -15.61 28.70
C VAL A 492 37.75 -16.06 28.14
N TYR A 493 37.70 -17.26 27.54
CA TYR A 493 36.50 -17.80 26.89
C TYR A 493 35.60 -18.55 27.89
N ASP A 494 36.17 -19.51 28.63
CA ASP A 494 35.43 -20.27 29.65
C ASP A 494 36.21 -20.39 30.97
N ILE A 495 35.46 -20.50 32.07
CA ILE A 495 35.94 -20.69 33.43
C ILE A 495 35.27 -21.95 34.02
N HIS A 496 35.91 -23.10 33.87
CA HIS A 496 35.38 -24.39 34.34
C HIS A 496 35.51 -24.65 35.86
N VAL A 497 35.90 -23.63 36.64
CA VAL A 497 36.10 -23.74 38.09
C VAL A 497 35.22 -22.79 38.88
N THR A 498 34.78 -23.27 40.04
CA THR A 498 34.00 -22.46 41.00
C THR A 498 34.78 -22.29 42.32
N LEU A 499 34.51 -21.19 43.04
CA LEU A 499 35.16 -20.94 44.33
C LEU A 499 34.87 -22.08 45.32
N GLY A 500 35.92 -22.65 45.92
CA GLY A 500 35.83 -23.76 46.85
C GLY A 500 35.85 -25.16 46.20
N GLN A 501 35.86 -25.26 44.87
CA GLN A 501 36.00 -26.53 44.16
C GLN A 501 37.39 -27.15 44.40
N ALA A 502 37.41 -28.46 44.60
CA ALA A 502 38.64 -29.23 44.74
C ALA A 502 39.01 -29.82 43.37
N VAL A 503 40.20 -29.50 42.89
CA VAL A 503 40.78 -30.03 41.65
C VAL A 503 41.87 -31.04 42.01
N GLU A 504 41.70 -32.27 41.54
CA GLU A 504 42.57 -33.41 41.85
C GLU A 504 43.42 -33.87 40.67
N SER A 505 43.20 -33.30 39.47
CA SER A 505 43.90 -33.68 38.24
C SER A 505 44.68 -32.51 37.65
N ARG A 506 45.93 -32.77 37.25
CA ARG A 506 46.75 -31.81 36.48
C ARG A 506 46.27 -31.63 35.04
N LEU A 507 45.45 -32.56 34.54
CA LEU A 507 44.87 -32.50 33.19
C LEU A 507 43.57 -31.70 33.17
N PHE A 508 43.07 -31.27 34.33
CA PHE A 508 41.86 -30.46 34.41
C PHE A 508 42.20 -29.02 34.04
N THR A 509 41.62 -28.54 32.95
CA THR A 509 41.68 -27.13 32.52
C THR A 509 40.81 -26.30 33.45
N TRP A 510 41.38 -25.24 34.02
CA TRP A 510 40.64 -24.33 34.89
C TRP A 510 39.90 -23.28 34.08
N MET A 511 40.57 -22.78 33.03
CA MET A 511 40.11 -21.72 32.16
C MET A 511 40.72 -21.93 30.78
N GLU A 512 40.01 -21.50 29.75
CA GLU A 512 40.49 -21.46 28.37
C GLU A 512 40.74 -20.01 27.99
N ILE A 513 41.96 -19.73 27.51
CA ILE A 513 42.37 -18.41 27.06
C ILE A 513 42.76 -18.56 25.60
N VAL A 514 42.02 -17.92 24.70
CA VAL A 514 42.23 -18.02 23.26
C VAL A 514 42.98 -16.77 22.79
N GLU A 515 44.05 -16.94 22.02
CA GLU A 515 44.79 -15.84 21.42
C GLU A 515 43.93 -15.14 20.34
N PRO A 516 44.06 -13.81 20.14
CA PRO A 516 43.27 -13.11 19.12
C PRO A 516 43.44 -13.69 17.70
N GLU A 517 44.61 -14.24 17.39
CA GLU A 517 44.92 -14.91 16.12
C GLU A 517 44.34 -16.32 15.98
N GLU A 518 43.80 -16.90 17.06
CA GLU A 518 43.26 -18.26 17.10
C GLU A 518 41.73 -18.32 17.22
N GLN A 519 41.06 -17.16 17.34
CA GLN A 519 39.60 -17.08 17.38
C GLN A 519 39.00 -17.75 16.13
N PHE A 520 38.05 -18.66 16.34
CA PHE A 520 37.43 -19.41 15.26
C PHE A 520 36.21 -18.61 14.78
N THR A 521 36.44 -17.79 13.75
CA THR A 521 35.42 -16.84 13.28
C THR A 521 34.34 -17.52 12.43
N ASN A 522 33.20 -16.86 12.24
CA ASN A 522 32.12 -17.33 11.36
C ASN A 522 32.62 -17.75 9.97
N LEU A 523 33.54 -16.97 9.37
CA LEU A 523 34.15 -17.31 8.08
C LEU A 523 34.98 -18.62 8.17
N MET A 524 35.68 -18.85 9.28
CA MET A 524 36.40 -20.10 9.49
C MET A 524 35.45 -21.29 9.67
N GLU A 525 34.32 -21.09 10.36
CA GLU A 525 33.27 -22.11 10.50
C GLU A 525 32.68 -22.50 9.14
N TYR A 526 32.36 -21.51 8.30
CA TYR A 526 31.89 -21.73 6.94
C TYR A 526 32.89 -22.57 6.13
N ASN A 527 34.16 -22.17 6.15
CA ASN A 527 35.23 -22.87 5.43
C ASN A 527 35.50 -24.29 5.98
N ALA A 528 35.12 -24.59 7.22
CA ALA A 528 35.32 -25.89 7.85
C ALA A 528 34.15 -26.88 7.63
N ARG A 529 33.07 -26.46 6.97
CA ARG A 529 31.89 -27.29 6.66
C ARG A 529 32.20 -28.45 5.71
N ASP A 530 33.16 -28.26 4.81
CA ASP A 530 33.60 -29.22 3.78
C ASP A 530 34.67 -30.20 4.28
#